data_AF-A0A1G4ICP2-F1
#
_entry.id   AF-A0A1G4ICP2-F1
#
_cell.length_a   1.000
_cell.length_b   1.000
_cell.length_c   1.000
_cell.angle_alpha   90.00
_cell.angle_beta   90.00
_cell.angle_gamma   90.00
#
_symmetry.space_group_name_H-M   'P 1'
#
loop_
_entity.id
_entity.type
_entity.pdbx_description
1 polymer ?
#
loop_
_entity_poly.entity_id
_entity_poly.type
_entity_poly.pdbx_seq_one_letter_code
_entity_poly.pdbx_strand_id
1 'polypeptide(L)'
;MPRKALLGNWFEEEAYMRDRKRLLDSCDRGVVDAARETQRIIAKVKHHNSAYPMAEPHEDGYLHFYAPLMLQNAATLGFLSLDLEDRTLRPTGWHVACSTAPAAGPALRNCFVLVPAPTGPTDMIPAPPDEQDIVHYGQPFFIMTVPELCDNPLSLLSEPKGPLSASKVTGKHQDVFFSPDGASAEAMWVADFANPDHREDMRDLPIKADAVLVIRHNHTNTPLASSKAVFFNDFGPENEVCCGRFVNNPGTPCGPMKDENYWTFVHSENGEGDVEKGGETTTPVAENEVPVMTSTNGDKL
;
A
#
# COMPACT_ATOMS: atom_id res chain seq x y z
N MET A 1 46.49 27.11 -39.65
CA MET A 1 45.82 25.88 -39.17
C MET A 1 45.77 24.89 -40.32
N PRO A 2 46.17 23.62 -40.13
CA PRO A 2 46.12 22.64 -41.21
C PRO A 2 44.67 22.39 -41.59
N ARG A 3 44.33 22.53 -42.88
CA ARG A 3 42.99 22.22 -43.40
C ARG A 3 42.85 20.69 -43.42
N LYS A 4 42.03 20.16 -42.50
CA LYS A 4 41.70 18.73 -42.46
C LYS A 4 40.95 18.38 -43.75
N ALA A 5 41.40 17.34 -44.46
CA ALA A 5 40.71 16.88 -45.66
C ALA A 5 39.32 16.35 -45.26
N LEU A 6 38.28 16.87 -45.91
CA LEU A 6 36.90 16.49 -45.68
C LEU A 6 36.57 15.32 -46.61
N LEU A 7 36.62 14.10 -46.07
CA LEU A 7 36.36 12.86 -46.79
C LEU A 7 35.25 12.09 -46.10
N GLY A 8 34.40 11.41 -46.87
CA GLY A 8 33.29 10.62 -46.33
C GLY A 8 32.17 11.48 -45.73
N ASN A 9 31.47 10.94 -44.72
CA ASN A 9 30.34 11.61 -44.06
C ASN A 9 30.78 12.63 -43.01
N TRP A 10 31.77 13.45 -43.38
CA TRP A 10 32.40 14.42 -42.48
C TRP A 10 31.39 15.42 -41.89
N PHE A 11 30.30 15.68 -42.61
CA PHE A 11 29.24 16.58 -42.16
C PHE A 11 28.43 15.98 -41.00
N GLU A 12 28.04 14.71 -41.07
CA GLU A 12 27.37 14.04 -39.95
C GLU A 12 28.31 13.88 -38.75
N GLU A 13 29.59 13.57 -38.97
CA GLU A 13 30.58 13.51 -37.89
C GLU A 13 30.75 14.86 -37.18
N GLU A 14 30.76 15.97 -37.93
CA GLU A 14 30.87 17.31 -37.35
C GLU A 14 29.57 17.71 -36.61
N ALA A 15 28.40 17.36 -37.15
CA ALA A 15 27.12 17.57 -36.50
C ALA A 15 27.03 16.77 -35.18
N TYR A 16 27.41 15.49 -35.19
CA TYR A 16 27.46 14.64 -34.00
C TYR A 16 28.40 15.22 -32.93
N MET A 17 29.57 15.70 -33.34
CA MET A 17 30.53 16.30 -32.40
C MET A 17 30.01 17.60 -31.79
N ARG A 18 29.25 18.41 -32.54
CA ARG A 18 28.59 19.61 -32.00
C ARG A 18 27.49 19.26 -31.02
N ASP A 19 26.65 18.27 -31.32
CA ASP A 19 25.58 17.82 -30.43
C ASP A 19 26.13 17.15 -29.16
N ARG A 20 27.16 16.31 -29.30
CA ARG A 20 27.89 15.72 -28.17
C ARG A 20 28.51 16.81 -27.27
N LYS A 21 29.13 17.83 -27.87
CA LYS A 21 29.68 18.96 -27.11
C LYS A 21 28.57 19.75 -26.41
N ARG A 22 27.43 19.97 -27.07
CA ARG A 22 26.26 20.63 -26.47
C ARG A 22 25.70 19.86 -25.28
N LEU A 23 25.64 18.53 -25.37
CA LEU A 23 25.23 17.64 -24.28
C LEU A 23 26.22 17.70 -23.11
N LEU A 24 27.52 17.56 -23.38
CA LEU A 24 28.57 17.66 -22.35
C LEU A 24 28.57 19.05 -21.70
N ASP A 25 28.47 20.11 -22.49
CA ASP A 25 28.38 21.47 -21.97
C ASP A 25 27.06 21.70 -21.21
N SER A 26 25.99 20.91 -21.44
CA SER A 26 24.75 20.98 -20.66
C SER A 26 24.86 20.24 -19.33
N CYS A 27 25.64 19.15 -19.28
CA CYS A 27 26.05 18.49 -18.05
C CYS A 27 26.96 19.40 -17.21
N ASP A 28 27.99 20.00 -17.81
CA ASP A 28 28.92 20.91 -17.14
C ASP A 28 28.25 22.23 -16.68
N ARG A 29 27.16 22.64 -17.34
CA ARG A 29 26.32 23.79 -16.93
C ARG A 29 25.27 23.45 -15.86
N GLY A 30 25.29 22.25 -15.29
CA GLY A 30 24.43 21.87 -14.16
C GLY A 30 22.96 21.64 -14.51
N VAL A 31 22.64 21.46 -15.80
CA VAL A 31 21.26 21.26 -16.26
C VAL A 31 20.74 19.87 -15.88
N VAL A 32 21.62 18.85 -15.81
CA VAL A 32 21.33 17.54 -15.21
C VAL A 32 22.62 16.99 -14.58
N ASP A 33 22.82 17.28 -13.29
CA ASP A 33 23.84 16.58 -12.51
C ASP A 33 23.27 15.22 -12.10
N ALA A 34 23.66 14.17 -12.82
CA ALA A 34 23.22 12.81 -12.56
C ALA A 34 23.55 12.34 -11.13
N ALA A 35 24.64 12.83 -10.55
CA ALA A 35 24.99 12.50 -9.17
C ALA A 35 24.02 13.15 -8.19
N ARG A 36 23.66 14.42 -8.42
CA ARG A 36 22.65 15.12 -7.62
C ARG A 36 21.27 14.48 -7.71
N GLU A 37 20.86 14.04 -8.90
CA GLU A 37 19.56 13.39 -9.07
C GLU A 37 19.52 12.01 -8.39
N THR A 38 20.60 11.24 -8.53
CA THR A 38 20.76 9.96 -7.82
C THR A 38 20.71 10.16 -6.30
N GLN A 39 21.37 11.20 -5.77
CA GLN A 39 21.32 11.53 -4.35
C GLN A 39 19.92 11.90 -3.87
N ARG A 40 19.14 12.61 -4.69
CA ARG A 40 17.74 12.94 -4.38
C ARG A 40 16.88 11.69 -4.31
N ILE A 41 16.97 10.81 -5.30
CA ILE A 41 16.24 9.53 -5.31
C ILE A 41 16.61 8.70 -4.09
N ILE A 42 17.90 8.57 -3.76
CA ILE A 42 18.35 7.83 -2.57
C ILE A 42 17.78 8.46 -1.28
N ALA A 43 17.84 9.78 -1.14
CA ALA A 43 17.31 10.48 0.03
C ALA A 43 15.80 10.29 0.18
N LYS A 44 15.06 10.42 -0.92
CA LYS A 44 13.62 10.15 -1.04
C LYS A 44 13.28 8.72 -0.61
N VAL A 45 13.94 7.73 -1.20
CA VAL A 45 13.69 6.31 -0.92
C VAL A 45 13.99 6.01 0.54
N LYS A 46 15.08 6.55 1.08
CA LYS A 46 15.43 6.42 2.50
C LYS A 46 14.36 7.04 3.41
N HIS A 47 13.90 8.24 3.09
CA HIS A 47 12.86 8.92 3.85
C HIS A 47 11.57 8.08 3.89
N HIS A 48 11.04 7.73 2.73
CA HIS A 48 9.76 7.00 2.59
C HIS A 48 9.77 5.61 3.22
N ASN A 49 10.91 4.91 3.13
CA ASN A 49 11.09 3.59 3.73
C ASN A 49 11.56 3.64 5.19
N SER A 50 11.55 4.80 5.83
CA SER A 50 11.81 4.89 7.28
C SER A 50 10.72 4.12 8.00
N ALA A 51 11.13 3.22 8.90
CA ALA A 51 10.21 2.40 9.67
C ALA A 51 9.26 3.28 10.48
N TYR A 52 7.99 2.89 10.53
CA TYR A 52 6.95 3.61 11.26
C TYR A 52 6.28 2.68 12.27
N PRO A 53 6.08 3.10 13.53
CA PRO A 53 5.36 2.29 14.50
C PRO A 53 3.88 2.18 14.10
N MET A 54 3.43 0.95 13.87
CA MET A 54 2.01 0.66 13.63
C MET A 54 1.30 0.46 14.97
N ALA A 55 0.00 0.71 15.03
CA ALA A 55 -0.78 0.43 16.24
C ALA A 55 -0.87 -1.09 16.48
N GLU A 56 -0.77 -1.47 17.76
CA GLU A 56 -1.16 -2.80 18.20
C GLU A 56 -2.68 -2.99 17.99
N PRO A 57 -3.15 -4.22 17.74
CA PRO A 57 -4.57 -4.49 17.68
C PRO A 57 -5.20 -4.08 19.00
N HIS A 58 -6.31 -3.35 18.92
CA HIS A 58 -7.01 -2.91 20.12
C HIS A 58 -7.59 -4.12 20.88
N GLU A 59 -7.71 -4.01 22.21
CA GLU A 59 -8.08 -5.14 23.09
C GLU A 59 -9.47 -5.73 22.79
N ASP A 60 -10.37 -4.94 22.21
CA ASP A 60 -11.72 -5.37 21.82
C ASP A 60 -11.78 -6.10 20.47
N GLY A 61 -10.68 -6.12 19.72
CA GLY A 61 -10.59 -6.76 18.40
C GLY A 61 -11.25 -5.99 17.26
N TYR A 62 -11.62 -4.72 17.47
CA TYR A 62 -12.21 -3.87 16.44
C TYR A 62 -11.20 -2.90 15.83
N LEU A 63 -11.61 -2.30 14.71
CA LEU A 63 -10.86 -1.27 14.01
C LEU A 63 -11.16 0.10 14.63
N HIS A 64 -10.12 0.87 14.97
CA HIS A 64 -10.27 2.20 15.58
C HIS A 64 -9.79 3.31 14.66
N PHE A 65 -10.43 4.48 14.78
CA PHE A 65 -9.96 5.72 14.20
C PHE A 65 -8.66 6.19 14.88
N TYR A 66 -7.90 7.03 14.17
CA TYR A 66 -6.65 7.65 14.64
C TYR A 66 -5.50 6.68 14.96
N ALA A 67 -5.68 5.38 14.74
CA ALA A 67 -4.63 4.37 14.82
C ALA A 67 -3.89 4.25 13.47
N PRO A 68 -2.55 4.31 13.45
CA PRO A 68 -1.79 4.02 12.24
C PRO A 68 -1.89 2.56 11.84
N LEU A 69 -2.17 2.31 10.57
CA LEU A 69 -2.37 0.97 10.00
C LEU A 69 -1.86 0.89 8.56
N MET A 70 -1.75 -0.33 8.04
CA MET A 70 -1.46 -0.58 6.63
C MET A 70 -2.72 -1.10 5.92
N LEU A 71 -2.83 -0.86 4.62
CA LEU A 71 -3.99 -1.28 3.83
C LEU A 71 -3.55 -2.24 2.72
N GLN A 72 -3.88 -3.53 2.86
CA GLN A 72 -3.46 -4.58 1.92
C GLN A 72 -4.58 -4.93 0.93
N ASN A 73 -4.21 -5.11 -0.34
CA ASN A 73 -5.14 -5.56 -1.39
C ASN A 73 -5.07 -7.08 -1.60
N ALA A 74 -6.23 -7.73 -1.80
CA ALA A 74 -6.28 -9.19 -1.97
C ALA A 74 -5.73 -9.69 -3.33
N ALA A 75 -5.83 -8.93 -4.42
CA ALA A 75 -5.32 -9.37 -5.72
C ALA A 75 -3.81 -9.21 -5.87
N THR A 76 -3.25 -8.09 -5.40
CA THR A 76 -1.82 -7.78 -5.55
C THR A 76 -1.00 -8.25 -4.36
N LEU A 77 -1.64 -8.52 -3.21
CA LEU A 77 -1.01 -8.76 -1.90
C LEU A 77 -0.09 -7.62 -1.44
N GLY A 78 -0.10 -6.51 -2.17
CA GLY A 78 0.67 -5.31 -1.86
C GLY A 78 -0.11 -4.38 -0.93
N PHE A 79 0.63 -3.51 -0.28
CA PHE A 79 0.10 -2.47 0.58
C PHE A 79 -0.02 -1.16 -0.17
N LEU A 80 -1.11 -0.43 0.06
CA LEU A 80 -1.27 0.94 -0.42
C LEU A 80 -0.01 1.73 -0.07
N SER A 81 0.52 2.44 -1.05
CA SER A 81 1.81 3.11 -0.96
C SER A 81 1.76 4.45 -1.67
N LEU A 82 2.59 5.36 -1.17
CA LEU A 82 2.71 6.72 -1.68
C LEU A 82 4.15 7.09 -2.02
N ASP A 83 4.32 7.77 -3.15
CA ASP A 83 5.57 8.42 -3.54
C ASP A 83 5.37 9.95 -3.49
N LEU A 84 5.66 10.58 -2.34
CA LEU A 84 5.34 11.98 -2.08
C LEU A 84 5.96 12.98 -3.07
N GLU A 85 7.10 12.63 -3.68
CA GLU A 85 7.81 13.49 -4.62
C GLU A 85 7.30 13.37 -6.06
N ASP A 86 6.52 12.35 -6.41
CA ASP A 86 5.86 12.24 -7.73
C ASP A 86 4.60 13.13 -7.83
N ARG A 87 4.78 14.43 -7.52
CA ARG A 87 3.70 15.41 -7.51
C ARG A 87 3.34 15.81 -8.93
N THR A 88 2.08 15.67 -9.27
CA THR A 88 1.51 16.17 -10.51
C THR A 88 0.64 17.40 -10.23
N LEU A 89 0.87 18.49 -10.96
CA LEU A 89 0.09 19.71 -10.84
C LEU A 89 -1.16 19.64 -11.73
N ARG A 90 -2.34 19.86 -11.13
CA ARG A 90 -3.63 20.06 -11.80
C ARG A 90 -4.16 21.48 -11.53
N PRO A 91 -5.17 21.94 -12.29
CA PRO A 91 -5.82 23.23 -12.02
C PRO A 91 -6.40 23.35 -10.61
N THR A 92 -6.80 22.24 -10.00
CA THR A 92 -7.38 22.16 -8.65
C THR A 92 -6.33 22.08 -7.53
N GLY A 93 -5.05 21.96 -7.87
CA GLY A 93 -3.97 21.79 -6.89
C GLY A 93 -2.96 20.73 -7.33
N TRP A 94 -2.06 20.35 -6.44
CA TRP A 94 -1.16 19.23 -6.71
C TRP A 94 -1.72 17.96 -6.07
N HIS A 95 -1.46 16.84 -6.71
CA HIS A 95 -1.74 15.53 -6.15
C HIS A 95 -0.56 14.60 -6.38
N VAL A 96 -0.63 13.43 -5.75
CA VAL A 96 0.36 12.35 -5.88
C VAL A 96 -0.38 11.05 -6.17
N ALA A 97 0.08 10.31 -7.17
CA ALA A 97 -0.48 9.00 -7.48
C ALA A 97 -0.16 7.98 -6.36
N CYS A 98 -1.07 7.04 -6.13
CA CYS A 98 -0.84 5.93 -5.21
C CYS A 98 -0.81 4.60 -5.96
N SER A 99 -0.23 3.61 -5.30
CA SER A 99 0.02 2.28 -5.85
C SER A 99 -0.16 1.22 -4.76
N THR A 100 -0.12 -0.06 -5.13
CA THR A 100 0.16 -1.12 -4.15
C THR A 100 1.51 -1.77 -4.41
N ALA A 101 2.29 -1.95 -3.35
CA ALA A 101 3.63 -2.49 -3.41
C ALA A 101 3.88 -3.52 -2.29
N PRO A 102 4.75 -4.52 -2.51
CA PRO A 102 5.24 -5.36 -1.42
C PRO A 102 5.94 -4.50 -0.36
N ALA A 103 5.75 -4.83 0.91
CA ALA A 103 6.42 -4.18 2.02
C ALA A 103 7.04 -5.21 2.96
N ALA A 104 8.27 -4.97 3.41
CA ALA A 104 8.92 -5.79 4.43
C ALA A 104 8.37 -5.50 5.84
N GLY A 105 7.69 -4.36 6.02
CA GLY A 105 7.10 -3.91 7.27
C GLY A 105 6.49 -2.51 7.12
N PRO A 106 5.98 -1.95 8.23
CA PRO A 106 5.40 -0.62 8.26
C PRO A 106 6.46 0.48 8.08
N ALA A 107 6.17 1.41 7.18
CA ALA A 107 7.02 2.53 6.81
C ALA A 107 6.17 3.78 6.56
N LEU A 108 6.80 4.96 6.53
CA LEU A 108 6.09 6.23 6.34
C LEU A 108 5.19 6.23 5.10
N ARG A 109 5.65 5.62 4.00
CA ARG A 109 4.92 5.62 2.72
C ARG A 109 3.71 4.69 2.63
N ASN A 110 3.58 3.72 3.52
CA ASN A 110 2.55 2.67 3.45
C ASN A 110 1.71 2.56 4.73
N CYS A 111 1.91 3.47 5.69
CA CYS A 111 1.08 3.63 6.86
C CYS A 111 0.11 4.81 6.69
N PHE A 112 -1.14 4.59 7.09
CA PHE A 112 -2.22 5.55 6.99
C PHE A 112 -3.02 5.59 8.30
N VAL A 113 -3.79 6.65 8.46
CA VAL A 113 -4.68 6.87 9.59
C VAL A 113 -6.09 7.07 9.08
N LEU A 114 -7.06 6.39 9.70
CA LEU A 114 -8.48 6.60 9.44
C LEU A 114 -8.99 7.74 10.33
N VAL A 115 -9.73 8.67 9.73
CA VAL A 115 -10.32 9.80 10.45
C VAL A 115 -11.81 9.85 10.14
N PRO A 116 -12.70 9.99 11.15
CA PRO A 116 -14.13 10.08 10.90
C PRO A 116 -14.45 11.29 10.02
N ALA A 117 -15.28 11.09 9.01
CA ALA A 117 -15.76 12.16 8.15
C ALA A 117 -17.11 12.69 8.67
N PRO A 118 -17.44 13.98 8.43
CA PRO A 118 -18.75 14.51 8.77
C PRO A 118 -19.87 13.68 8.15
N THR A 119 -20.70 13.09 8.99
CA THR A 119 -21.94 12.45 8.56
C THR A 119 -22.96 13.55 8.27
N GLY A 120 -23.43 13.61 7.01
CA GLY A 120 -24.59 14.41 6.67
C GLY A 120 -25.86 13.87 7.36
N PRO A 121 -27.02 14.50 7.16
CA PRO A 121 -28.30 13.93 7.56
C PRO A 121 -28.64 12.73 6.66
N THR A 122 -28.00 11.60 6.92
CA THR A 122 -28.18 10.31 6.24
C THR A 122 -28.92 9.35 7.15
N ASP A 123 -29.49 8.28 6.60
CA ASP A 123 -30.13 7.15 7.32
C ASP A 123 -29.13 6.31 8.16
N MET A 124 -28.02 6.90 8.62
CA MET A 124 -27.03 6.27 9.49
C MET A 124 -27.53 6.32 10.93
N ILE A 125 -27.49 5.19 11.62
CA ILE A 125 -27.70 5.19 13.07
C ILE A 125 -26.41 5.77 13.70
N PRO A 126 -26.49 6.83 14.52
CA PRO A 126 -25.32 7.33 15.21
C PRO A 126 -24.69 6.22 16.06
N ALA A 127 -23.36 6.08 15.97
CA ALA A 127 -22.63 5.17 16.84
C ALA A 127 -22.94 5.49 18.32
N PRO A 128 -23.05 4.47 19.18
CA PRO A 128 -23.14 4.66 20.62
C PRO A 128 -22.04 5.58 21.15
N PRO A 129 -22.29 6.37 22.21
CA PRO A 129 -21.30 7.30 22.76
C PRO A 129 -19.98 6.65 23.19
N ASP A 130 -20.02 5.36 23.52
CA ASP A 130 -18.91 4.50 23.91
C ASP A 130 -18.13 3.90 22.73
N GLU A 131 -18.64 4.03 21.50
CA GLU A 131 -18.03 3.45 20.29
C GLU A 131 -17.62 4.54 19.28
N GLN A 132 -17.43 5.79 19.72
CA GLN A 132 -17.11 6.93 18.83
C GLN A 132 -15.76 6.81 18.13
N ASP A 133 -14.83 6.07 18.73
CA ASP A 133 -13.50 5.78 18.20
C ASP A 133 -13.45 4.50 17.38
N ILE A 134 -14.52 3.70 17.35
CA ILE A 134 -14.62 2.47 16.57
C ILE A 134 -15.15 2.76 15.16
N VAL A 135 -14.56 2.11 14.17
CA VAL A 135 -15.00 2.20 12.77
C VAL A 135 -16.14 1.22 12.51
N HIS A 136 -17.24 1.73 11.97
CA HIS A 136 -18.43 0.93 11.64
C HIS A 136 -18.63 0.78 10.13
N TYR A 137 -19.25 -0.32 9.71
CA TYR A 137 -19.67 -0.49 8.31
C TYR A 137 -20.67 0.59 7.92
N GLY A 138 -20.52 1.17 6.72
CA GLY A 138 -21.37 2.26 6.26
C GLY A 138 -20.96 3.65 6.76
N GLN A 139 -20.12 3.75 7.81
CA GLN A 139 -19.66 5.02 8.37
C GLN A 139 -18.66 5.70 7.42
N PRO A 140 -18.89 6.97 7.03
CA PRO A 140 -17.92 7.73 6.24
C PRO A 140 -16.65 8.06 7.01
N PHE A 141 -15.51 7.91 6.35
CA PHE A 141 -14.18 8.27 6.88
C PHE A 141 -13.25 8.79 5.79
N PHE A 142 -12.16 9.43 6.22
CA PHE A 142 -11.02 9.80 5.41
C PHE A 142 -9.88 8.82 5.65
N ILE A 143 -9.12 8.51 4.59
CA ILE A 143 -7.84 7.79 4.67
C ILE A 143 -6.75 8.82 4.51
N MET A 144 -5.93 9.02 5.54
CA MET A 144 -4.92 10.08 5.56
C MET A 144 -3.51 9.52 5.73
N THR A 145 -2.51 10.19 5.16
CA THR A 145 -1.10 9.85 5.43
C THR A 145 -0.76 10.13 6.89
N VAL A 146 0.20 9.40 7.44
CA VAL A 146 0.79 9.72 8.75
C VAL A 146 1.47 11.10 8.72
N PRO A 147 1.41 11.88 9.82
CA PRO A 147 1.94 13.24 9.85
C PRO A 147 3.47 13.31 9.71
N GLU A 148 4.18 12.24 10.05
CA GLU A 148 5.64 12.16 9.89
C GLU A 148 6.10 12.00 8.44
N LEU A 149 5.19 11.65 7.51
CA LEU A 149 5.52 11.60 6.09
C LEU A 149 5.65 13.01 5.50
N CYS A 150 4.81 13.95 5.92
CA CYS A 150 4.86 15.34 5.47
C CYS A 150 4.10 16.28 6.40
N ASP A 151 4.56 17.54 6.48
CA ASP A 151 4.04 18.58 7.38
C ASP A 151 2.51 18.71 7.38
N ASN A 152 1.88 18.55 6.21
CA ASN A 152 0.43 18.54 6.06
C ASN A 152 -0.01 17.16 5.59
N PRO A 153 -0.74 16.39 6.40
CA PRO A 153 -1.30 15.10 6.00
C PRO A 153 -2.12 15.21 4.72
N LEU A 154 -1.96 14.26 3.82
CA LEU A 154 -2.73 14.16 2.59
C LEU A 154 -3.87 13.18 2.76
N SER A 155 -5.01 13.46 2.16
CA SER A 155 -6.14 12.52 2.11
C SER A 155 -6.15 11.76 0.80
N LEU A 156 -6.65 10.53 0.83
CA LEU A 156 -6.97 9.75 -0.36
C LEU A 156 -8.23 10.29 -1.01
N LEU A 157 -8.16 10.71 -2.26
CA LEU A 157 -9.26 11.23 -3.05
C LEU A 157 -9.54 10.36 -4.27
N SER A 158 -10.74 10.48 -4.82
CA SER A 158 -11.07 9.92 -6.12
C SER A 158 -11.92 10.85 -6.97
N GLU A 159 -11.49 11.06 -8.22
CA GLU A 159 -12.17 11.93 -9.19
C GLU A 159 -12.81 11.08 -10.31
N PRO A 160 -14.09 11.32 -10.68
CA PRO A 160 -14.75 10.64 -11.78
C PRO A 160 -13.92 10.65 -13.07
N LYS A 161 -13.98 9.54 -13.80
CA LYS A 161 -13.26 9.42 -15.07
C LYS A 161 -13.72 10.49 -16.06
N GLY A 162 -12.76 11.27 -16.55
CA GLY A 162 -12.94 12.30 -17.57
C GLY A 162 -11.66 12.54 -18.36
N PRO A 163 -11.67 13.52 -19.29
CA PRO A 163 -10.49 13.82 -20.13
C PRO A 163 -9.24 14.23 -19.35
N LEU A 164 -9.42 14.77 -18.13
CA LEU A 164 -8.34 15.27 -17.27
C LEU A 164 -8.07 14.37 -16.06
N SER A 165 -8.85 13.30 -15.88
CA SER A 165 -8.80 12.45 -14.70
C SER A 165 -9.16 11.01 -15.07
N ALA A 166 -8.19 10.10 -14.96
CA ALA A 166 -8.37 8.69 -15.19
C ALA A 166 -7.25 7.92 -14.49
N SER A 167 -7.47 6.63 -14.23
CA SER A 167 -6.47 5.76 -13.62
C SER A 167 -5.12 5.85 -14.34
N LYS A 168 -4.04 6.04 -13.56
CA LYS A 168 -2.74 6.51 -14.04
C LYS A 168 -2.08 5.61 -15.10
N VAL A 169 -2.28 4.29 -15.02
CA VAL A 169 -1.62 3.33 -15.91
C VAL A 169 -2.55 2.92 -17.04
N THR A 170 -3.76 2.47 -16.70
CA THR A 170 -4.68 1.89 -17.69
C THR A 170 -5.55 2.93 -18.38
N GLY A 171 -5.80 4.09 -17.77
CA GLY A 171 -6.75 5.10 -18.26
C GLY A 171 -8.19 4.59 -18.37
N LYS A 172 -8.49 3.42 -17.79
CA LYS A 172 -9.79 2.75 -17.92
C LYS A 172 -10.73 3.10 -16.79
N HIS A 173 -10.19 3.35 -15.61
CA HIS A 173 -10.93 3.46 -14.35
C HIS A 173 -10.90 4.90 -13.80
N GLN A 174 -11.65 5.11 -12.73
CA GLN A 174 -11.68 6.37 -11.99
C GLN A 174 -10.32 6.59 -11.30
N ASP A 175 -9.84 7.84 -11.30
CA ASP A 175 -8.52 8.18 -10.75
C ASP A 175 -8.53 8.14 -9.21
N VAL A 176 -7.42 7.77 -8.61
CA VAL A 176 -7.23 7.71 -7.15
C VAL A 176 -5.84 8.23 -6.80
N PHE A 177 -5.80 9.22 -5.93
CA PHE A 177 -4.59 9.98 -5.63
C PHE A 177 -4.66 10.59 -4.23
N PHE A 178 -3.52 11.01 -3.70
CA PHE A 178 -3.46 11.79 -2.47
C PHE A 178 -3.34 13.28 -2.76
N SER A 179 -4.05 14.10 -1.99
CA SER A 179 -4.05 15.56 -2.12
C SER A 179 -4.21 16.24 -0.75
N PRO A 180 -3.71 17.48 -0.57
CA PRO A 180 -4.01 18.28 0.62
C PRO A 180 -5.49 18.68 0.77
N ASP A 181 -6.31 18.53 -0.27
CA ASP A 181 -7.73 18.92 -0.25
C ASP A 181 -8.62 17.86 0.43
N GLY A 182 -8.32 17.58 1.71
CA GLY A 182 -8.89 16.47 2.46
C GLY A 182 -10.28 16.70 3.05
N ALA A 183 -10.84 17.91 2.94
CA ALA A 183 -12.13 18.28 3.52
C ALA A 183 -13.26 18.31 2.48
N SER A 184 -13.18 17.46 1.46
CA SER A 184 -14.11 17.40 0.33
C SER A 184 -14.89 16.07 0.30
N ALA A 185 -16.02 16.05 -0.40
CA ALA A 185 -16.78 14.82 -0.62
C ALA A 185 -15.99 13.77 -1.44
N GLU A 186 -14.99 14.22 -2.21
CA GLU A 186 -14.11 13.37 -3.01
C GLU A 186 -13.07 12.62 -2.17
N ALA A 187 -12.85 13.05 -0.93
CA ALA A 187 -11.96 12.40 0.02
C ALA A 187 -12.70 11.36 0.90
N MET A 188 -14.04 11.31 0.84
CA MET A 188 -14.84 10.46 1.72
C MET A 188 -14.92 9.02 1.19
N TRP A 189 -14.64 8.07 2.07
CA TRP A 189 -14.72 6.63 1.83
C TRP A 189 -15.66 5.99 2.82
N VAL A 190 -16.18 4.82 2.44
CA VAL A 190 -17.04 3.98 3.29
C VAL A 190 -16.54 2.54 3.18
N ALA A 191 -16.50 1.83 4.28
CA ALA A 191 -16.24 0.40 4.28
C ALA A 191 -17.57 -0.37 4.23
N ASP A 192 -17.71 -1.24 3.24
CA ASP A 192 -18.82 -2.16 3.08
C ASP A 192 -18.35 -3.59 3.41
N PHE A 193 -19.26 -4.41 3.94
CA PHE A 193 -19.00 -5.84 4.16
C PHE A 193 -18.66 -6.56 2.83
N ALA A 194 -17.71 -7.50 2.89
CA ALA A 194 -17.20 -8.18 1.71
C ALA A 194 -18.28 -8.94 0.92
N ASN A 195 -19.18 -9.64 1.62
CA ASN A 195 -20.29 -10.34 0.98
C ASN A 195 -21.43 -9.35 0.65
N PRO A 196 -21.77 -9.13 -0.63
CA PRO A 196 -22.85 -8.22 -1.04
C PRO A 196 -24.21 -8.55 -0.42
N ASP A 197 -24.51 -9.83 -0.21
CA ASP A 197 -25.83 -10.30 0.23
C ASP A 197 -26.12 -9.93 1.70
N HIS A 198 -25.09 -9.62 2.49
CA HIS A 198 -25.20 -9.29 3.91
C HIS A 198 -24.80 -7.85 4.25
N ARG A 199 -24.61 -6.98 3.24
CA ARG A 199 -24.16 -5.60 3.49
C ARG A 199 -25.15 -4.78 4.32
N GLU A 200 -26.44 -4.93 4.03
CA GLU A 200 -27.49 -4.22 4.77
C GLU A 200 -27.61 -4.76 6.21
N ASP A 201 -27.45 -6.08 6.41
CA ASP A 201 -27.50 -6.70 7.73
C ASP A 201 -26.30 -6.29 8.61
N MET A 202 -25.14 -6.10 7.98
CA MET A 202 -23.89 -5.75 8.64
C MET A 202 -23.71 -4.23 8.82
N ARG A 203 -24.60 -3.42 8.26
CA ARG A 203 -24.52 -1.96 8.31
C ARG A 203 -24.58 -1.46 9.74
N ASP A 204 -23.82 -0.40 10.02
CA ASP A 204 -23.70 0.24 11.33
C ASP A 204 -23.10 -0.67 12.44
N LEU A 205 -22.64 -1.88 12.11
CA LEU A 205 -21.92 -2.75 13.04
C LEU A 205 -20.41 -2.44 13.04
N PRO A 206 -19.71 -2.64 14.17
CA PRO A 206 -18.28 -2.41 14.27
C PRO A 206 -17.49 -3.35 13.36
N ILE A 207 -16.43 -2.84 12.76
CA ILE A 207 -15.54 -3.59 11.86
C ILE A 207 -14.47 -4.29 12.68
N LYS A 208 -14.33 -5.61 12.49
CA LYS A 208 -13.22 -6.37 13.10
C LYS A 208 -11.88 -5.98 12.49
N ALA A 209 -10.82 -5.99 13.30
CA ALA A 209 -9.48 -5.61 12.88
C ALA A 209 -8.95 -6.44 11.68
N ASP A 210 -9.30 -7.72 11.57
CA ASP A 210 -8.86 -8.64 10.51
C ASP A 210 -9.87 -8.79 9.36
N ALA A 211 -10.92 -7.97 9.33
CA ALA A 211 -11.99 -8.12 8.35
C ALA A 211 -11.52 -7.89 6.91
N VAL A 212 -11.95 -8.77 6.02
CA VAL A 212 -11.93 -8.51 4.57
C VAL A 212 -13.15 -7.67 4.22
N LEU A 213 -12.93 -6.57 3.51
CA LEU A 213 -13.97 -5.59 3.22
C LEU A 213 -13.81 -4.98 1.83
N VAL A 214 -14.80 -4.21 1.41
CA VAL A 214 -14.76 -3.39 0.20
C VAL A 214 -14.78 -1.93 0.61
N ILE A 215 -13.76 -1.18 0.24
CA ILE A 215 -13.72 0.27 0.45
C ILE A 215 -14.36 0.93 -0.76
N ARG A 216 -15.38 1.75 -0.55
CA ARG A 216 -16.15 2.42 -1.60
C ARG A 216 -16.02 3.93 -1.48
N HIS A 217 -15.79 4.58 -2.60
CA HIS A 217 -15.80 6.03 -2.66
C HIS A 217 -17.23 6.54 -2.41
N ASN A 218 -17.41 7.37 -1.40
CA ASN A 218 -18.73 7.76 -0.91
C ASN A 218 -19.53 8.52 -1.98
N HIS A 219 -18.87 9.42 -2.72
CA HIS A 219 -19.55 10.25 -3.71
C HIS A 219 -19.94 9.49 -4.99
N THR A 220 -19.08 8.60 -5.50
CA THR A 220 -19.33 7.91 -6.78
C THR A 220 -19.84 6.48 -6.63
N ASN A 221 -19.98 5.98 -5.39
CA ASN A 221 -20.37 4.60 -5.09
C ASN A 221 -19.51 3.54 -5.79
N THR A 222 -18.27 3.90 -6.15
CA THR A 222 -17.37 3.04 -6.91
C THR A 222 -16.32 2.47 -5.96
N PRO A 223 -16.08 1.14 -5.98
CA PRO A 223 -15.12 0.51 -5.07
C PRO A 223 -13.68 0.88 -5.43
N LEU A 224 -12.87 1.10 -4.40
CA LEU A 224 -11.42 1.15 -4.49
C LEU A 224 -10.90 -0.22 -4.95
N ALA A 225 -9.90 -0.21 -5.82
CA ALA A 225 -9.31 -1.40 -6.38
C ALA A 225 -7.81 -1.24 -6.60
N SER A 226 -7.09 -2.35 -6.59
CA SER A 226 -5.74 -2.41 -7.15
C SER A 226 -5.67 -3.46 -8.24
N SER A 227 -5.19 -3.06 -9.41
CA SER A 227 -5.05 -3.95 -10.56
C SER A 227 -3.59 -4.37 -10.73
N LYS A 228 -3.34 -5.54 -11.32
CA LYS A 228 -1.97 -6.02 -11.62
C LYS A 228 -1.30 -5.26 -12.79
N ALA A 229 -1.84 -4.10 -13.19
CA ALA A 229 -1.19 -3.24 -14.17
C ALA A 229 0.03 -2.59 -13.51
N VAL A 230 1.19 -2.74 -14.15
CA VAL A 230 2.46 -2.28 -13.56
C VAL A 230 2.55 -0.76 -13.61
N PHE A 231 2.72 -0.16 -12.43
CA PHE A 231 3.04 1.25 -12.24
C PHE A 231 4.53 1.37 -11.94
N PHE A 232 5.26 2.18 -12.71
CA PHE A 232 6.69 2.40 -12.50
C PHE A 232 6.93 3.72 -11.77
N ASN A 233 7.61 3.66 -10.63
CA ASN A 233 8.11 4.82 -9.91
C ASN A 233 9.55 4.58 -9.42
N ASP A 234 10.10 5.53 -8.65
CA ASP A 234 11.48 5.47 -8.14
C ASP A 234 11.74 4.32 -7.14
N PHE A 235 10.68 3.66 -6.66
CA PHE A 235 10.77 2.53 -5.75
C PHE A 235 10.71 1.17 -6.45
N GLY A 236 10.40 1.17 -7.75
CA GLY A 236 10.39 -0.02 -8.60
C GLY A 236 9.03 -0.28 -9.27
N PRO A 237 8.81 -1.52 -9.74
CA PRO A 237 7.54 -1.92 -10.31
C PRO A 237 6.51 -2.18 -9.20
N GLU A 238 5.44 -1.39 -9.22
CA GLU A 238 4.32 -1.48 -8.29
C GLU A 238 3.03 -1.73 -9.08
N ASN A 239 1.89 -1.76 -8.42
CA ASN A 239 0.59 -2.02 -9.05
C ASN A 239 -0.29 -0.77 -9.03
N GLU A 240 -1.07 -0.58 -10.09
CA GLU A 240 -2.02 0.53 -10.21
C GLU A 240 -3.10 0.44 -9.12
N VAL A 241 -3.38 1.58 -8.48
CA VAL A 241 -4.58 1.79 -7.66
C VAL A 241 -5.57 2.65 -8.43
N CYS A 242 -6.85 2.29 -8.37
CA CYS A 242 -7.92 3.00 -9.06
C CYS A 242 -9.28 2.76 -8.39
N CYS A 243 -10.31 3.45 -8.85
CA CYS A 243 -11.69 3.17 -8.48
C CYS A 243 -12.40 2.48 -9.65
N GLY A 244 -12.90 1.28 -9.42
CA GLY A 244 -13.61 0.52 -10.45
C GLY A 244 -14.06 -0.85 -9.96
N ARG A 245 -15.23 -1.30 -10.42
CA ARG A 245 -15.73 -2.64 -10.12
C ARG A 245 -15.13 -3.68 -11.08
N PHE A 246 -14.31 -4.58 -10.55
CA PHE A 246 -13.75 -5.71 -11.28
C PHE A 246 -14.67 -6.91 -11.11
N VAL A 247 -15.18 -7.44 -12.23
CA VAL A 247 -16.09 -8.60 -12.25
C VAL A 247 -15.55 -9.68 -13.18
N ASN A 248 -15.93 -10.93 -12.95
CA ASN A 248 -15.54 -12.06 -13.79
C ASN A 248 -16.04 -11.92 -15.23
N ASN A 249 -17.25 -11.39 -15.42
CA ASN A 249 -17.83 -11.19 -16.72
C ASN A 249 -18.19 -9.70 -16.92
N PRO A 250 -17.44 -8.96 -17.77
CA PRO A 250 -17.69 -7.54 -18.02
C PRO A 250 -19.10 -7.23 -18.55
N GLY A 251 -19.80 -8.23 -19.10
CA GLY A 251 -21.18 -8.09 -19.59
C GLY A 251 -22.25 -8.19 -18.51
N THR A 252 -21.90 -8.50 -17.26
CA THR A 252 -22.86 -8.64 -16.15
C THR A 252 -22.47 -7.67 -15.02
N PRO A 253 -23.02 -6.43 -15.01
CA PRO A 253 -22.65 -5.39 -14.06
C PRO A 253 -22.85 -5.77 -12.59
N CYS A 254 -23.74 -6.72 -12.31
CA CYS A 254 -24.07 -7.21 -10.97
C CYS A 254 -23.34 -8.52 -10.58
N GLY A 255 -22.28 -8.91 -11.30
CA GLY A 255 -21.50 -10.10 -10.94
C GLY A 255 -20.74 -9.96 -9.61
N PRO A 256 -20.29 -11.09 -9.02
CA PRO A 256 -19.41 -11.06 -7.86
C PRO A 256 -18.14 -10.26 -8.18
N MET A 257 -17.70 -9.46 -7.21
CA MET A 257 -16.46 -8.72 -7.33
C MET A 257 -15.28 -9.69 -7.34
N LYS A 258 -14.18 -9.27 -7.96
CA LYS A 258 -12.91 -9.97 -7.91
C LYS A 258 -12.03 -9.46 -6.76
N ASP A 259 -10.97 -10.21 -6.49
CA ASP A 259 -9.92 -9.92 -5.50
C ASP A 259 -9.36 -8.49 -5.60
N GLU A 260 -9.36 -7.86 -6.78
CA GLU A 260 -8.88 -6.48 -6.96
C GLU A 260 -9.65 -5.48 -6.08
N ASN A 261 -10.91 -5.76 -5.76
CA ASN A 261 -11.78 -4.89 -4.96
C ASN A 261 -11.77 -5.16 -3.46
N TYR A 262 -11.11 -6.23 -3.01
CA TYR A 262 -11.09 -6.62 -1.61
C TYR A 262 -9.84 -6.11 -0.91
N TRP A 263 -10.03 -5.61 0.30
CA TRP A 263 -9.01 -4.99 1.11
C TRP A 263 -9.08 -5.46 2.56
N THR A 264 -7.95 -5.42 3.25
CA THR A 264 -7.82 -5.72 4.67
C THR A 264 -6.95 -4.66 5.33
N PHE A 265 -7.40 -4.16 6.48
CA PHE A 265 -6.59 -3.31 7.35
C PHE A 265 -5.65 -4.19 8.16
N VAL A 266 -4.37 -3.86 8.18
CA VAL A 266 -3.32 -4.63 8.85
C VAL A 266 -2.76 -3.79 10.00
N HIS A 267 -2.67 -4.42 11.17
CA HIS A 267 -2.17 -3.87 12.43
C HIS A 267 -0.83 -4.55 12.77
N SER A 268 -0.09 -4.09 13.77
CA SER A 268 1.12 -4.84 14.16
C SER A 268 0.72 -6.20 14.73
N GLU A 269 1.44 -7.24 14.36
CA GLU A 269 1.29 -8.52 15.07
C GLU A 269 1.73 -8.32 16.52
N ASN A 270 0.89 -8.68 17.47
CA ASN A 270 1.32 -8.84 18.86
C ASN A 270 2.46 -9.85 18.87
N GLY A 271 3.58 -9.50 19.49
CA GLY A 271 4.76 -10.34 19.65
C GLY A 271 4.57 -11.55 20.56
N GLU A 272 3.44 -12.25 20.43
CA GLU A 272 3.19 -13.58 21.01
C GLU A 272 3.03 -14.58 19.87
N GLY A 273 4.01 -14.59 18.96
CA GLY A 273 4.32 -15.81 18.24
C GLY A 273 4.82 -16.80 19.28
N ASP A 274 3.97 -17.77 19.63
CA ASP A 274 4.38 -19.03 20.24
C ASP A 274 5.61 -19.53 19.48
N VAL A 275 6.78 -19.32 20.08
CA VAL A 275 7.96 -20.09 19.74
C VAL A 275 7.59 -21.51 20.14
N GLU A 276 7.02 -22.26 19.19
CA GLU A 276 7.12 -23.71 19.19
C GLU A 276 8.59 -24.01 19.45
N LYS A 277 8.88 -24.38 20.70
CA LYS A 277 10.16 -24.90 21.10
C LYS A 277 10.40 -26.11 20.23
N GLY A 278 11.17 -25.91 19.17
CA GLY A 278 11.68 -26.96 18.32
C GLY A 278 12.18 -28.08 19.22
N GLY A 279 11.57 -29.25 19.05
CA GLY A 279 11.79 -30.41 19.88
C GLY A 279 13.28 -30.67 20.08
N GLU A 280 13.65 -30.83 21.34
CA GLU A 280 14.93 -31.40 21.73
C GLU A 280 15.17 -32.66 20.90
N THR A 281 16.26 -32.64 20.13
CA THR A 281 16.76 -33.81 19.44
C THR A 281 17.26 -34.79 20.51
N THR A 282 16.40 -35.73 20.91
CA THR A 282 16.78 -36.84 21.78
C THR A 282 17.79 -37.70 21.03
N THR A 283 19.05 -37.61 21.44
CA THR A 283 20.11 -38.59 21.15
C THR A 283 19.65 -39.98 21.58
N PRO A 284 19.80 -41.03 20.76
CA PRO A 284 19.55 -42.40 21.22
C PRO A 284 20.73 -42.86 22.08
N VAL A 285 20.44 -43.16 23.34
CA VAL A 285 21.34 -43.89 24.24
C VAL A 285 21.41 -45.34 23.77
N ALA A 286 22.61 -45.81 23.47
CA ALA A 286 22.87 -47.21 23.17
C ALA A 286 22.94 -48.01 24.47
N GLU A 287 21.90 -48.78 24.77
CA GLU A 287 21.93 -49.86 25.77
C GLU A 287 22.34 -51.16 25.07
N ASN A 288 23.49 -51.70 25.47
CA ASN A 288 23.89 -53.07 25.19
C ASN A 288 24.07 -53.77 26.54
N GLU A 289 22.99 -54.38 27.05
CA GLU A 289 23.06 -55.38 28.12
C GLU A 289 23.03 -56.78 27.49
N VAL A 290 24.08 -57.56 27.75
CA VAL A 290 24.15 -59.00 27.47
C VAL A 290 23.75 -59.75 28.75
N PRO A 291 22.85 -60.74 28.70
CA PRO A 291 22.48 -61.51 29.87
C PRO A 291 23.42 -62.72 30.02
N VAL A 292 23.92 -62.95 31.24
CA VAL A 292 24.51 -64.25 31.62
C VAL A 292 23.87 -64.73 32.91
N MET A 293 23.23 -65.89 32.80
CA MET A 293 22.56 -66.62 33.87
C MET A 293 23.56 -67.23 34.89
N THR A 294 23.18 -67.06 36.15
CA THR A 294 23.38 -67.91 37.34
C THR A 294 24.16 -69.22 37.22
N SER A 295 25.10 -69.44 38.14
CA SER A 295 25.11 -70.65 38.97
C SER A 295 25.93 -70.45 40.27
N THR A 296 25.66 -71.34 41.21
CA THR A 296 25.76 -71.28 42.67
C THR A 296 27.07 -71.84 43.26
N ASN A 297 27.19 -71.68 44.60
CA ASN A 297 28.11 -72.32 45.56
C ASN A 297 29.42 -71.54 45.76
N GLY A 298 29.96 -71.32 46.96
CA GLY A 298 29.76 -71.92 48.28
C GLY A 298 31.14 -72.03 48.96
N ASP A 299 31.20 -71.62 50.23
CA ASP A 299 32.24 -71.90 51.24
C ASP A 299 33.65 -71.25 51.22
N LYS A 300 33.94 -70.61 52.38
CA LYS A 300 35.15 -70.65 53.24
C LYS A 300 36.51 -70.70 52.53
N LEU A 301 37.42 -69.74 52.71
CA LEU A 301 38.23 -69.45 53.92
C LEU A 301 39.09 -68.22 53.61
#